data_AF-A0A8X6NNR1-F1
#
_entry.id   AF-A0A8X6NNR1-F1
#
_cell.length_a   1.000
_cell.length_b   1.000
_cell.length_c   1.000
_cell.angle_alpha   90.00
_cell.angle_beta   90.00
_cell.angle_gamma   90.00
#
_symmetry.space_group_name_H-M   'P 1'
#
loop_
_entity.id
_entity.type
_entity.pdbx_description
1 polymer ?
#
loop_
_entity_poly.entity_id
_entity_poly.type
_entity_poly.pdbx_seq_one_letter_code
_entity_poly.pdbx_strand_id
1 'polypeptide(L)'
;MSRPPLSPKLSDVILQFCDHEYAFNNNIERAFLNIEVDEDRGYLRLFCFPYENESKSLKTLKMTLVSFGVTLSSFILGTTVKYHIRKYGQERQETFEMPYIAFYVDDLFYGTEKVLRKFFRAFSERCGNS
;
A
#
# COMPACT_ATOMS: atom_id res chain seq x y z
N MET A 1 -17.38 4.11 23.93
CA MET A 1 -17.28 4.36 22.48
C MET A 1 -16.09 3.56 21.96
N SER A 2 -16.29 2.64 21.01
CA SER A 2 -15.23 1.81 20.44
C SER A 2 -14.48 2.59 19.36
N ARG A 3 -13.14 2.58 19.40
CA ARG A 3 -12.29 3.17 18.35
C ARG A 3 -12.59 2.48 17.00
N PRO A 4 -12.73 3.21 15.88
CA PRO A 4 -12.90 2.58 14.58
C PRO A 4 -11.69 1.68 14.28
N PRO A 5 -11.90 0.52 13.62
CA PRO A 5 -10.79 -0.33 13.20
C PRO A 5 -9.84 0.44 12.27
N LEU A 6 -8.53 0.21 12.43
CA LEU A 6 -7.49 0.85 11.63
C LEU A 6 -7.57 0.44 10.16
N SER A 7 -8.11 -0.74 9.86
CA SER A 7 -8.36 -1.25 8.52
C SER A 7 -9.86 -1.43 8.24
N PRO A 8 -10.31 -1.20 6.99
CA PRO A 8 -11.67 -1.55 6.60
C PRO A 8 -11.87 -3.07 6.65
N LYS A 9 -13.12 -3.52 6.81
CA LYS A 9 -13.42 -4.95 6.69
C LYS A 9 -13.23 -5.38 5.25
N LEU A 10 -12.62 -6.55 5.05
CA LEU A 10 -12.43 -7.12 3.71
C LEU A 10 -13.77 -7.26 2.96
N SER A 11 -14.84 -7.64 3.64
CA SER A 11 -16.19 -7.72 3.06
C SER A 11 -16.63 -6.39 2.45
N ASP A 12 -16.39 -5.29 3.16
CA ASP A 12 -16.83 -3.96 2.73
C ASP A 12 -15.98 -3.50 1.54
N VAL A 13 -14.69 -3.87 1.53
CA VAL A 13 -13.77 -3.61 0.42
C VAL A 13 -14.21 -4.32 -0.84
N ILE A 14 -14.54 -5.62 -0.73
CA ILE A 14 -14.97 -6.47 -1.84
C ILE A 14 -16.33 -6.03 -2.37
N LEU A 15 -17.31 -5.75 -1.49
CA LEU A 15 -18.65 -5.33 -1.91
C LEU A 15 -18.61 -4.04 -2.72
N GLN A 16 -17.85 -3.04 -2.27
CA GLN A 16 -17.67 -1.80 -3.01
C GLN A 16 -16.87 -2.01 -4.30
N PHE A 17 -15.90 -2.94 -4.31
CA PHE A 17 -15.16 -3.31 -5.51
C PHE A 17 -16.06 -3.93 -6.58
N CYS A 18 -16.99 -4.81 -6.18
CA CYS A 18 -17.95 -5.45 -7.09
C CYS A 18 -19.07 -4.52 -7.59
N ASP A 19 -19.23 -3.34 -6.98
CA ASP A 19 -20.27 -2.38 -7.35
C ASP A 19 -19.93 -1.55 -8.61
N HIS A 20 -18.68 -1.63 -9.09
CA HIS A 20 -18.21 -0.85 -10.24
C HIS A 20 -18.13 -1.67 -11.53
N GLU A 21 -18.45 -1.06 -12.68
CA GLU A 21 -18.38 -1.73 -14.00
C GLU A 21 -16.95 -2.22 -14.32
N TYR A 22 -15.94 -1.44 -13.95
CA TYR A 22 -14.53 -1.78 -14.11
C TYR A 22 -13.78 -1.70 -12.79
N ALA A 23 -13.07 -2.78 -12.46
CA ALA A 23 -12.42 -2.93 -11.17
C ALA A 23 -10.98 -3.48 -11.34
N PHE A 24 -10.04 -2.94 -10.57
CA PHE A 24 -8.61 -3.25 -10.66
C PHE A 24 -8.02 -3.51 -9.28
N ASN A 25 -7.13 -4.49 -9.19
CA ASN A 25 -6.32 -4.74 -8.02
C ASN A 25 -4.84 -4.63 -8.34
N ASN A 26 -4.05 -4.20 -7.35
CA ASN A 26 -2.59 -4.22 -7.45
C ASN A 26 -1.97 -4.45 -6.07
N ASN A 27 -0.93 -5.27 -5.99
CA ASN A 27 -0.14 -5.41 -4.77
C ASN A 27 0.86 -4.26 -4.70
N ILE A 28 0.74 -3.42 -3.67
CA ILE A 28 1.63 -2.29 -3.43
C ILE A 28 2.57 -2.51 -2.24
N GLU A 29 2.90 -3.77 -1.91
CA GLU A 29 3.85 -4.16 -0.87
C GLU A 29 5.16 -3.35 -0.93
N ARG A 30 5.65 -3.04 -2.14
CA ARG A 30 6.92 -2.32 -2.30
C ARG A 30 6.81 -0.85 -1.91
N ALA A 31 5.60 -0.30 -1.80
CA ALA A 31 5.38 1.08 -1.38
C ALA A 31 5.69 1.29 0.10
N PHE A 32 5.70 0.24 0.94
CA PHE A 32 6.15 0.34 2.33
C PHE A 32 7.60 0.85 2.43
N LEU A 33 8.46 0.48 1.48
CA LEU A 33 9.86 0.88 1.45
C LEU A 33 10.08 2.36 1.10
N ASN A 34 9.03 3.08 0.68
CA ASN A 34 9.12 4.52 0.41
C ASN A 34 8.72 5.38 1.61
N ILE A 35 8.35 4.77 2.74
CA ILE A 35 7.91 5.48 3.94
C ILE A 35 8.97 5.31 5.02
N GLU A 36 9.66 6.39 5.35
CA GLU A 36 10.65 6.42 6.42
C GLU A 36 9.97 6.42 7.80
N VAL A 37 10.51 5.63 8.71
CA VAL A 37 10.14 5.62 10.13
C VAL A 37 11.31 6.20 10.88
N ASP A 38 11.10 7.20 11.76
CA ASP A 38 12.19 7.82 12.54
C ASP A 38 12.02 7.56 14.05
N GLU A 39 10.93 8.05 14.65
CA GLU A 39 10.68 7.95 16.09
C GLU A 39 10.55 6.49 16.59
N ASP A 40 9.89 5.62 15.82
CA ASP A 40 9.59 4.24 16.22
C ASP A 40 10.69 3.21 15.84
N ARG A 41 11.84 3.67 15.30
CA ARG A 41 12.97 2.78 14.91
C ARG A 41 13.44 1.85 16.02
N GLY A 42 13.28 2.29 17.28
CA GLY A 42 13.66 1.50 18.46
C GLY A 42 12.88 0.18 18.59
N TYR A 43 11.64 0.16 18.10
CA TYR A 43 10.69 -0.96 18.20
C TYR A 43 10.71 -1.87 16.97
N LEU A 44 11.23 -1.40 15.83
CA LEU A 44 11.31 -2.17 14.59
C LEU A 44 12.62 -2.96 14.45
N ARG A 45 12.91 -3.81 15.44
CA ARG A 45 14.10 -4.68 15.44
C ARG A 45 13.77 -6.04 14.83
N LEU A 46 14.62 -6.51 13.94
CA LEU A 46 14.57 -7.85 13.37
C LEU A 46 15.74 -8.67 13.88
N PHE A 47 15.44 -9.88 14.34
CA PHE A 47 16.44 -10.83 14.76
C PHE A 47 16.69 -11.83 13.63
N CYS A 48 17.89 -11.80 13.07
CA CYS A 48 18.33 -12.74 12.05
C CYS A 48 19.14 -13.85 12.73
N PHE A 49 18.62 -15.06 12.67
CA PHE A 49 19.34 -16.25 13.09
C PHE A 49 20.34 -16.63 11.99
N PRO A 50 21.62 -16.84 12.33
CA PRO A 50 22.61 -17.29 11.36
C PRO A 50 22.23 -18.66 10.79
N TYR A 51 22.41 -18.82 9.48
CA TYR A 51 22.27 -20.12 8.81
C TYR A 51 23.42 -21.06 9.22
N GLU A 52 23.24 -22.37 9.09
CA GLU A 52 24.30 -23.34 9.40
C GLU A 52 25.60 -22.96 8.66
N ASN A 53 26.65 -22.64 9.42
CA ASN A 53 28.00 -22.16 9.05
C ASN A 53 28.32 -20.66 9.20
N GLU A 54 27.37 -19.80 9.60
CA GLU A 54 27.71 -18.45 10.09
C GLU A 54 27.99 -18.45 11.61
N SER A 55 28.72 -17.43 12.11
CA SER A 55 28.98 -17.27 13.55
C SER A 55 27.67 -17.40 14.34
N LYS A 56 27.65 -18.22 15.40
CA LYS A 56 26.45 -18.53 16.21
C LYS A 56 25.80 -17.32 16.93
N SER A 57 26.27 -16.10 16.68
CA SER A 57 25.72 -14.88 17.26
C SER A 57 24.47 -14.41 16.51
N LEU A 58 23.43 -14.12 17.28
CA LEU A 58 22.19 -13.51 16.80
C LEU A 58 22.49 -12.14 16.20
N LYS A 59 22.16 -11.92 14.92
CA LYS A 59 22.27 -10.60 14.29
C LYS A 59 20.99 -9.81 14.56
N THR A 60 21.11 -8.56 15.02
CA THR A 60 19.97 -7.65 15.19
C THR A 60 20.03 -6.56 14.13
N LEU A 61 19.01 -6.48 13.30
CA LEU A 61 18.81 -5.42 12.31
C LEU A 61 17.74 -4.44 12.78
N LYS A 62 17.83 -3.18 12.35
CA LYS A 62 16.80 -2.16 12.60
C LYS A 62 16.23 -1.70 11.27
N MET A 63 14.91 -1.76 11.14
CA MET A 63 14.22 -1.19 9.99
C MET A 63 14.18 0.34 10.11
N THR A 64 14.55 1.03 9.05
CA THR A 64 14.44 2.50 8.90
C THR A 64 13.22 2.91 8.08
N LEU A 65 12.59 1.93 7.43
CA LEU A 65 11.42 2.09 6.57
C LEU A 65 10.26 1.29 7.17
N VAL A 66 9.04 1.64 6.80
CA VAL A 66 7.86 0.85 7.18
C VAL A 66 8.05 -0.57 6.63
N SER A 67 7.94 -1.57 7.50
CA SER A 67 8.14 -2.97 7.15
C SER A 67 6.81 -3.71 6.95
N PHE A 68 6.85 -4.74 6.11
CA PHE A 68 5.72 -5.64 5.90
C PHE A 68 5.39 -6.43 7.17
N GLY A 69 4.10 -6.73 7.40
CA GLY A 69 3.65 -7.61 8.47
C GLY A 69 3.52 -6.99 9.86
N VAL A 70 3.85 -5.70 10.04
CA VAL A 70 3.55 -4.97 11.28
C VAL A 70 2.13 -4.41 11.20
N THR A 71 1.28 -4.62 12.22
CA THR A 71 -0.15 -4.25 12.17
C THR A 71 -0.42 -2.78 11.81
N LEU A 72 0.51 -1.87 12.12
CA LEU A 72 0.40 -0.45 11.79
C LEU A 72 0.87 -0.10 10.36
N SER A 73 1.64 -0.95 9.69
CA SER A 73 2.24 -0.63 8.39
C SER A 73 1.17 -0.39 7.34
N SER A 74 0.17 -1.27 7.24
CA SER A 74 -0.95 -1.14 6.30
C SER A 74 -1.75 0.14 6.50
N PHE A 75 -1.94 0.56 7.75
CA PHE A 75 -2.62 1.82 8.06
C PHE A 75 -1.79 3.01 7.59
N ILE A 76 -0.49 3.05 7.93
CA ILE A 76 0.43 4.11 7.50
C ILE A 76 0.44 4.19 5.97
N LEU A 77 0.61 3.06 5.28
CA LEU A 77 0.61 3.02 3.83
C LEU A 77 -0.71 3.55 3.24
N GLY A 78 -1.85 3.06 3.71
CA GLY A 78 -3.16 3.49 3.22
C GLY A 78 -3.38 4.99 3.42
N THR A 79 -2.94 5.57 4.55
CA THR A 79 -3.03 7.02 4.79
C THR A 79 -2.07 7.82 3.90
N THR A 80 -0.83 7.36 3.72
CA THR A 80 0.18 8.01 2.88
C THR A 80 -0.25 8.04 1.41
N VAL A 81 -0.76 6.93 0.87
CA VAL A 81 -1.25 6.89 -0.51
C VAL A 81 -2.47 7.81 -0.67
N LYS A 82 -3.44 7.78 0.24
CA LYS A 82 -4.59 8.71 0.21
C LYS A 82 -4.16 10.17 0.24
N TYR A 83 -3.16 10.51 1.07
CA TYR A 83 -2.59 11.84 1.14
C TYR A 83 -1.95 12.26 -0.19
N HIS A 84 -1.11 11.40 -0.78
CA HIS A 84 -0.47 11.68 -2.07
C HIS A 84 -1.48 11.85 -3.21
N ILE A 85 -2.52 11.01 -3.27
CA ILE A 85 -3.58 11.12 -4.27
C ILE A 85 -4.33 12.44 -4.12
N ARG A 86 -4.70 12.84 -2.89
CA ARG A 86 -5.37 14.13 -2.65
C ARG A 86 -4.49 15.32 -3.01
N LYS A 87 -3.22 15.28 -2.61
CA LYS A 87 -2.26 16.37 -2.84
C LYS A 87 -1.97 16.57 -4.33
N TYR A 88 -1.66 15.49 -5.05
CA TYR A 88 -1.21 15.58 -6.44
C TYR A 88 -2.35 15.39 -7.46
N GLY A 89 -3.50 14.87 -7.05
CA GLY A 89 -4.67 14.70 -7.91
C GLY A 89 -5.36 16.01 -8.28
N GLN A 90 -5.20 17.07 -7.48
CA GLN A 90 -5.70 18.41 -7.80
C GLN A 90 -4.77 19.18 -8.76
N GLU A 91 -3.46 18.93 -8.70
CA GLU A 91 -2.46 19.60 -9.54
C GLU A 91 -2.43 19.06 -10.98
N ARG A 92 -2.86 17.81 -11.18
CA ARG A 92 -2.97 17.20 -12.50
C ARG A 92 -4.43 17.21 -12.95
N GLN A 93 -4.78 18.18 -13.80
CA GLN A 93 -6.10 18.33 -14.46
C GLN A 93 -6.54 17.12 -15.30
N GLU A 94 -5.72 16.07 -15.42
CA GLU A 94 -6.18 14.74 -15.81
C GLU A 94 -6.88 14.12 -14.61
N THR A 95 -8.11 14.57 -14.39
CA THR A 95 -8.98 14.13 -13.30
C THR A 95 -9.17 12.62 -13.39
N PHE A 96 -8.37 11.90 -12.60
CA PHE A 96 -8.76 10.59 -12.15
C PHE A 96 -9.93 10.81 -11.19
N GLU A 97 -11.14 10.95 -11.75
CA GLU A 97 -12.36 10.71 -10.99
C GLU A 97 -12.28 9.24 -10.56
N MET A 98 -11.68 9.02 -9.38
CA MET A 98 -11.58 7.73 -8.73
C MET A 98 -12.71 7.68 -7.70
N PRO A 99 -13.92 7.23 -8.08
CA PRO A 99 -15.05 7.21 -7.15
C PRO A 99 -14.75 6.30 -5.95
N TYR A 100 -13.90 5.27 -6.14
CA TYR A 100 -13.54 4.35 -5.08
C TYR A 100 -12.05 3.94 -5.10
N ILE A 101 -11.40 4.14 -3.94
CA ILE A 101 -10.04 3.65 -3.63
C ILE A 101 -10.07 3.02 -2.23
N ALA A 102 -9.75 1.75 -2.14
CA ALA A 102 -9.63 1.04 -0.87
C ALA A 102 -8.31 0.27 -0.77
N PHE A 103 -7.89 0.05 0.47
CA PHE A 103 -6.70 -0.73 0.80
C PHE A 103 -7.10 -1.88 1.70
N TYR A 104 -6.56 -3.06 1.43
CA TYR A 104 -6.58 -4.18 2.35
C TYR A 104 -5.16 -4.69 2.53
N VAL A 105 -4.57 -4.44 3.70
CA VAL A 105 -3.17 -4.76 4.01
C VAL A 105 -2.20 -4.08 3.03
N ASP A 106 -1.82 -4.77 1.96
CA ASP A 106 -0.92 -4.40 0.88
C ASP A 106 -1.61 -4.38 -0.50
N ASP A 107 -2.86 -4.83 -0.58
CA ASP A 107 -3.67 -4.77 -1.78
C ASP A 107 -4.36 -3.41 -1.92
N LEU A 108 -4.16 -2.79 -3.09
CA LEU A 108 -4.90 -1.63 -3.56
C LEU A 108 -6.06 -2.10 -4.44
N PHE A 109 -7.28 -1.71 -4.07
CA PHE A 109 -8.50 -1.91 -4.85
C PHE A 109 -8.99 -0.59 -5.42
N TYR A 110 -9.34 -0.60 -6.70
CA TYR A 110 -9.81 0.56 -7.45
C TYR A 110 -11.02 0.20 -8.32
N GLY A 111 -12.06 1.04 -8.28
CA GLY A 111 -13.29 0.87 -9.06
C GLY A 111 -13.66 2.14 -9.84
N THR A 112 -14.22 1.99 -11.04
CA THR A 112 -14.67 3.11 -11.88
C THR A 112 -15.76 2.71 -12.89
N GLU A 113 -16.64 3.67 -13.19
CA GLU A 113 -17.70 3.56 -14.22
C GLU A 113 -17.20 3.91 -15.63
N LYS A 114 -16.00 4.50 -15.75
CA LYS A 114 -15.42 4.88 -17.05
C LYS A 114 -14.27 3.93 -17.36
N VAL A 115 -14.28 3.31 -18.54
CA VAL A 115 -13.08 2.61 -19.04
C VAL A 115 -11.94 3.63 -19.12
N LEU A 116 -11.00 3.58 -18.18
CA LEU A 116 -9.78 4.37 -18.24
C LEU A 116 -8.81 3.76 -19.26
N ARG A 117 -9.16 3.82 -20.56
CA ARG A 117 -8.26 3.39 -21.66
C ARG A 117 -6.89 4.09 -21.59
N LYS A 118 -6.87 5.35 -21.11
CA LYS A 118 -5.62 6.09 -20.86
C LYS A 118 -4.79 5.48 -19.72
N PHE A 119 -5.41 5.00 -18.66
CA PHE A 119 -4.71 4.31 -17.56
C PHE A 119 -4.11 3.00 -18.05
N PHE A 120 -4.88 2.19 -18.78
CA PHE A 120 -4.36 0.97 -19.42
C PHE A 120 -3.18 1.25 -20.34
N ARG A 121 -3.26 2.32 -21.15
CA ARG A 121 -2.17 2.72 -22.04
C ARG A 121 -0.93 3.14 -21.25
N ALA A 122 -1.07 4.02 -20.26
CA ALA A 122 0.03 4.49 -19.43
C ALA A 122 0.65 3.38 -18.55
N PHE A 123 -0.16 2.43 -18.09
CA PHE A 123 0.28 1.28 -17.31
C PHE A 123 0.98 0.24 -18.21
N SER A 124 0.41 -0.09 -19.37
CA SER A 124 1.01 -1.00 -20.36
C SER A 124 2.34 -0.46 -20.91
N GLU A 125 2.43 0.85 -21.17
CA GLU A 125 3.67 1.49 -21.64
C GLU A 125 4.76 1.50 -20.55
N ARG A 126 4.40 1.48 -19.26
CA ARG A 126 5.36 1.38 -18.15
C ARG A 126 5.77 -0.06 -17.82
N CYS A 127 4.87 -1.03 -17.95
CA CYS A 127 5.16 -2.45 -17.69
C CYS A 127 5.79 -3.18 -18.90
N GLY A 128 5.66 -2.64 -20.12
CA GLY A 128 6.26 -3.23 -21.33
C GLY A 128 7.71 -2.84 -21.61
N ASN A 129 8.33 -2.01 -20.76
CA ASN A 129 9.70 -1.51 -20.91
C ASN A 129 10.67 -2.06 -19.85
N SER A 130 10.34 -3.17 -19.18
CA SER A 130 11.21 -3.89 -18.23
C SER A 130 11.59 -5.26 -18.74
#